data_AF-A0A8T2MBB9-F1
#
_entry.id   AF-A0A8T2MBB9-F1
#
_cell.length_a   1.000
_cell.length_b   1.000
_cell.length_c   1.000
_cell.angle_alpha   90.00
_cell.angle_beta   90.00
_cell.angle_gamma   90.00
#
_symmetry.space_group_name_H-M   'P 1'
#
loop_
_entity.id
_entity.type
_entity.pdbx_description
1 polymer ?
#
loop_
_entity_poly.entity_id
_entity_poly.type
_entity_poly.pdbx_seq_one_letter_code
_entity_poly.pdbx_strand_id
1 'polypeptide(L)'
;MRCIEEVRAGLESAGQTHALRFWAELSAEQKREFLGELSLLDPEELIQHCRAAAEAAGRAAGEEERLDSRMEPVDPEFIGSVCKSEPETLRQWEAEGFLQIAVNKVAVLLLAGGQGTRLGVPYPKGMYNVGLPSGKTLYQIQAERIQKVQELASEKNGSKCTVPWYIMTSEFTLQPTEKFFKDNSYFGLDPSNVVMFEQRMIPAVSFDGKIILEKKNKIAMAPDGNGGLYRALVDNKILEDMERRGVQYLHVYCVDNILVKMADPVFIGFCVMKGADCGAKVVEKAYPAEPVGVVCRVDGVYQVVEYSEVLPETAEQRHPGGELVYSAGNICNHFFTRGFLQEVAQKFQVQLKQHVAIKKVPFVDEEGNIVKPTKPNGIKMEKFVFDVFQFSKKFVAFEVRREDEFSPLKNADGAPVDTPTTARRSLLSQHYRWAVQAGANFLDDQGNPIVPKLRTAQDADPPAVCEISPLVSYFGEGLEKLLKQRNLKSPAIVNGSFVKNS
;
A
#
# COMPACT_ATOMS: atom_id res chain seq x y z
N MET A 1 1.58 -26.35 -23.23
CA MET A 1 2.48 -25.27 -23.67
C MET A 1 2.26 -25.12 -25.16
N ARG A 2 1.95 -23.91 -25.65
CA ARG A 2 1.64 -23.66 -27.06
C ARG A 2 2.87 -23.94 -27.92
N CYS A 3 2.70 -24.42 -29.15
CA CYS A 3 3.82 -24.58 -30.08
C CYS A 3 4.24 -23.21 -30.64
N ILE A 4 5.43 -23.13 -31.25
CA ILE A 4 5.95 -21.86 -31.79
C ILE A 4 5.07 -21.30 -32.91
N GLU A 5 4.43 -22.17 -33.69
CA GLU A 5 3.50 -21.79 -34.76
C GLU A 5 2.25 -21.10 -34.19
N GLU A 6 1.67 -21.64 -33.12
CA GLU A 6 0.52 -21.03 -32.42
C GLU A 6 0.88 -19.67 -31.82
N VAL A 7 2.04 -19.58 -31.16
CA VAL A 7 2.53 -18.33 -30.57
C VAL A 7 2.80 -17.29 -31.66
N ARG A 8 3.41 -17.70 -32.77
CA ARG A 8 3.64 -16.82 -33.92
C ARG A 8 2.32 -16.29 -34.49
N ALA A 9 1.32 -17.16 -34.69
CA ALA A 9 0.01 -16.75 -35.19
C ALA A 9 -0.69 -15.77 -34.23
N GLY A 10 -0.59 -16.01 -32.92
CA GLY A 10 -1.10 -15.08 -31.90
C GLY A 10 -0.42 -13.71 -31.97
N LEU A 11 0.92 -13.68 -32.02
CA LEU A 11 1.68 -12.43 -32.17
C LEU A 11 1.39 -11.73 -33.50
N GLU A 12 1.17 -12.47 -34.58
CA GLU A 12 0.80 -11.93 -35.89
C GLU A 12 -0.57 -11.25 -35.84
N SER A 13 -1.58 -11.90 -35.24
CA SER A 13 -2.90 -11.31 -35.02
C SER A 13 -2.83 -10.04 -34.14
N ALA A 14 -1.86 -9.99 -33.22
CA ALA A 14 -1.62 -8.84 -32.35
C ALA A 14 -0.73 -7.75 -32.97
N GLY A 15 -0.18 -7.98 -34.17
CA GLY A 15 0.80 -7.08 -34.79
C GLY A 15 2.14 -6.99 -34.04
N GLN A 16 2.50 -8.01 -33.27
CA GLN A 16 3.68 -8.07 -32.39
C GLN A 16 4.75 -9.07 -32.87
N THR A 17 4.81 -9.37 -34.18
CA THR A 17 5.78 -10.34 -34.74
C THR A 17 7.24 -9.95 -34.54
N HIS A 18 7.53 -8.65 -34.36
CA HIS A 18 8.88 -8.14 -34.06
C HIS A 18 9.44 -8.71 -32.75
N ALA A 19 8.59 -9.19 -31.84
CA ALA A 19 9.02 -9.88 -30.63
C ALA A 19 9.88 -11.13 -30.92
N LEU A 20 9.69 -11.75 -32.09
CA LEU A 20 10.45 -12.92 -32.53
C LEU A 20 11.67 -12.57 -33.42
N ARG A 21 12.03 -11.29 -33.58
CA ARG A 21 13.09 -10.87 -34.53
C ARG A 21 14.43 -11.57 -34.30
N PHE A 22 14.79 -11.83 -33.04
CA PHE A 22 16.04 -12.50 -32.67
C PHE A 22 15.92 -14.03 -32.55
N TRP A 23 14.74 -14.61 -32.84
CA TRP A 23 14.47 -16.03 -32.59
C TRP A 23 15.51 -16.96 -33.24
N ALA A 24 15.99 -16.64 -34.44
CA ALA A 24 16.99 -17.44 -35.15
C ALA A 24 18.34 -17.50 -34.41
N GLU A 25 18.70 -16.43 -33.69
CA GLU A 25 19.98 -16.30 -32.97
C GLU A 25 19.96 -16.96 -31.59
N LEU A 26 18.77 -17.27 -31.06
CA LEU A 26 18.61 -17.83 -29.73
C LEU A 26 19.07 -19.29 -29.66
N SER A 27 19.74 -19.64 -28.55
CA SER A 27 20.04 -21.03 -28.21
C SER A 27 18.74 -21.84 -27.99
N ALA A 28 18.84 -23.17 -28.02
CA ALA A 28 17.68 -24.03 -27.76
C ALA A 28 17.08 -23.81 -26.35
N GLU A 29 17.91 -23.45 -25.37
CA GLU A 29 17.47 -23.11 -24.01
C GLU A 29 16.72 -21.77 -24.00
N GLN A 30 17.31 -20.72 -24.59
CA GLN A 30 16.69 -19.40 -24.69
C GLN A 30 15.36 -19.43 -25.44
N LYS A 31 15.26 -20.23 -26.50
CA LYS A 31 13.99 -20.45 -27.23
C LYS A 31 12.91 -21.04 -26.34
N ARG A 32 13.28 -22.02 -25.50
CA ARG A 32 12.35 -22.70 -24.60
C ARG A 32 11.81 -21.75 -23.52
N GLU A 33 12.70 -21.00 -22.90
CA GLU A 33 12.34 -19.99 -21.89
C GLU A 33 11.42 -18.92 -22.48
N PHE A 34 11.81 -18.37 -23.63
CA PHE A 34 11.05 -17.30 -24.27
C PHE A 34 9.71 -17.78 -24.81
N LEU A 35 9.64 -19.00 -25.36
CA LEU A 35 8.37 -19.61 -25.75
C LEU A 35 7.45 -19.82 -24.53
N GLY A 36 8.03 -20.17 -23.37
CA GLY A 36 7.28 -20.28 -22.12
C GLY A 36 6.64 -18.95 -21.72
N GLU A 37 7.42 -17.86 -21.75
CA GLU A 37 6.93 -16.50 -21.47
C GLU A 37 5.86 -16.07 -22.48
N LEU A 38 6.11 -16.19 -23.79
CA LEU A 38 5.16 -15.79 -24.81
C LEU A 38 3.87 -16.63 -24.81
N SER A 39 3.93 -17.89 -24.37
CA SER A 39 2.76 -18.76 -24.25
C SER A 39 1.77 -18.30 -23.18
N LEU A 40 2.21 -17.49 -22.21
CA LEU A 40 1.36 -16.92 -21.16
C LEU A 40 0.58 -15.69 -21.64
N LEU A 41 0.96 -15.10 -22.78
CA LEU A 41 0.24 -13.98 -23.35
C LEU A 41 -1.03 -14.49 -24.05
N ASP A 42 -2.17 -13.96 -23.62
CA ASP A 42 -3.42 -14.11 -24.35
C ASP A 42 -3.43 -13.14 -25.55
N PRO A 43 -3.64 -13.61 -26.80
CA PRO A 43 -3.60 -12.74 -27.97
C PRO A 43 -4.65 -11.62 -27.96
N GLU A 44 -5.85 -11.89 -27.45
CA GLU A 44 -6.92 -10.88 -27.40
C GLU A 44 -6.63 -9.82 -26.32
N GLU A 45 -6.19 -10.25 -25.13
CA GLU A 45 -5.75 -9.32 -24.08
C GLU A 45 -4.55 -8.48 -24.56
N LEU A 46 -3.62 -9.07 -25.32
CA LEU A 46 -2.45 -8.37 -25.86
C LEU A 46 -2.85 -7.31 -26.91
N ILE A 47 -3.77 -7.64 -27.82
CA ILE A 47 -4.32 -6.69 -28.79
C ILE A 47 -4.94 -5.49 -28.06
N GLN A 48 -5.81 -5.77 -27.09
CA GLN A 48 -6.49 -4.72 -26.33
C GLN A 48 -5.51 -3.85 -25.56
N HIS A 49 -4.52 -4.44 -24.89
CA HIS A 49 -3.50 -3.73 -24.13
C HIS A 49 -2.63 -2.84 -25.03
N CYS A 50 -2.09 -3.37 -26.12
CA CYS A 50 -1.26 -2.62 -27.06
C CYS A 50 -2.03 -1.47 -27.72
N ARG A 51 -3.30 -1.70 -28.09
CA ARG A 51 -4.18 -0.67 -28.64
C ARG A 51 -4.48 0.43 -27.62
N ALA A 52 -4.86 0.05 -26.40
CA ALA A 52 -5.15 0.99 -25.32
C ALA A 52 -3.93 1.86 -25.01
N ALA A 53 -2.74 1.26 -24.92
CA ALA A 53 -1.50 1.99 -24.71
C ALA A 53 -1.21 3.02 -25.83
N ALA A 54 -1.36 2.61 -27.10
CA ALA A 54 -1.15 3.50 -28.24
C ALA A 54 -2.17 4.65 -28.30
N GLU A 55 -3.46 4.36 -28.07
CA GLU A 55 -4.51 5.38 -27.99
C GLU A 55 -4.24 6.37 -26.87
N ALA A 56 -3.77 5.89 -25.71
CA ALA A 56 -3.50 6.74 -24.57
C ALA A 56 -2.26 7.63 -24.77
N ALA A 57 -1.23 7.17 -25.49
CA ALA A 57 -0.14 8.03 -25.94
C ALA A 57 -0.62 9.15 -26.89
N GLY A 58 -1.62 8.87 -27.73
CA GLY A 58 -2.25 9.87 -28.59
C GLY A 58 -3.07 10.91 -27.82
N ARG A 59 -3.77 10.50 -26.75
CA ARG A 59 -4.61 11.37 -25.92
C ARG A 59 -3.84 12.24 -24.93
N ALA A 60 -2.61 11.89 -24.57
CA ALA A 60 -1.74 12.73 -23.74
C ALA A 60 -1.48 14.14 -24.34
N ALA A 61 -1.94 14.41 -25.58
CA ALA A 61 -1.88 15.70 -26.25
C ALA A 61 -3.23 16.46 -26.31
N GLY A 62 -4.35 15.95 -25.76
CA GLY A 62 -5.64 16.65 -25.87
C GLY A 62 -6.74 16.13 -24.94
N GLU A 63 -7.24 17.05 -24.11
CA GLU A 63 -8.52 17.00 -23.37
C GLU A 63 -8.70 15.82 -22.41
N GLU A 64 -8.04 15.88 -21.24
CA GLU A 64 -8.64 15.28 -20.05
C GLU A 64 -9.92 16.05 -19.72
N GLU A 65 -11.03 15.33 -19.67
CA GLU A 65 -12.33 15.86 -19.28
C GLU A 65 -12.23 16.44 -17.87
N ARG A 66 -12.36 17.77 -17.73
CA ARG A 66 -12.05 18.49 -16.49
C ARG A 66 -12.92 17.99 -15.33
N LEU A 67 -12.33 17.17 -14.46
CA LEU A 67 -13.02 16.61 -13.29
C LEU A 67 -13.34 17.71 -12.27
N ASP A 68 -12.49 18.72 -12.13
CA ASP A 68 -12.58 19.79 -11.14
C ASP A 68 -13.97 20.43 -11.03
N SER A 69 -14.60 20.71 -12.17
CA SER A 69 -15.92 21.36 -12.21
C SER A 69 -17.06 20.50 -11.68
N ARG A 70 -16.83 19.19 -11.56
CA ARG A 70 -17.77 18.16 -11.11
C ARG A 70 -17.38 17.56 -9.76
N MET A 71 -16.23 17.98 -9.21
CA MET A 71 -15.78 17.51 -7.91
C MET A 71 -16.64 18.11 -6.81
N GLU A 72 -16.95 17.27 -5.83
CA GLU A 72 -17.63 17.63 -4.59
C GLU A 72 -16.87 16.98 -3.42
N PRO A 73 -16.73 17.66 -2.26
CA PRO A 73 -16.11 17.06 -1.08
C PRO A 73 -16.92 15.86 -0.57
N VAL A 74 -16.30 15.01 0.25
CA VAL A 74 -17.02 13.92 0.91
C VAL A 74 -18.05 14.51 1.87
N ASP A 75 -19.29 14.03 1.78
CA ASP A 75 -20.38 14.45 2.66
C ASP A 75 -20.05 14.19 4.15
N PRO A 76 -20.32 15.16 5.04
CA PRO A 76 -20.04 15.02 6.48
C PRO A 76 -20.66 13.78 7.15
N GLU A 77 -21.79 13.26 6.65
CA GLU A 77 -22.45 12.06 7.19
C GLU A 77 -21.64 10.77 6.94
N PHE A 78 -20.85 10.76 5.86
CA PHE A 78 -20.09 9.62 5.38
C PHE A 78 -18.61 9.68 5.78
N ILE A 79 -18.20 10.70 6.55
CA ILE A 79 -16.85 10.81 7.10
C ILE A 79 -16.85 10.67 8.62
N GLY A 80 -16.10 9.70 9.13
CA GLY A 80 -15.74 9.59 10.55
C GLY A 80 -14.38 10.26 10.80
N SER A 81 -14.08 10.66 12.03
CA SER A 81 -12.80 11.29 12.37
C SER A 81 -12.33 10.95 13.77
N VAL A 82 -11.07 10.53 13.93
CA VAL A 82 -10.45 10.30 15.26
C VAL A 82 -10.37 11.61 16.06
N CYS A 83 -10.26 12.75 15.39
CA CYS A 83 -10.12 14.05 16.04
C CYS A 83 -11.46 14.71 16.38
N LYS A 84 -12.47 14.53 15.52
CA LYS A 84 -13.75 15.27 15.59
C LYS A 84 -14.89 14.44 16.21
N SER A 85 -14.73 13.13 16.36
CA SER A 85 -15.76 12.26 16.95
C SER A 85 -15.70 12.23 18.47
N GLU A 86 -16.86 12.05 19.10
CA GLU A 86 -16.96 11.92 20.55
C GLU A 86 -16.18 10.69 21.08
N PRO A 87 -15.49 10.79 22.22
CA PRO A 87 -14.71 9.66 22.77
C PRO A 87 -15.51 8.37 22.97
N GLU A 88 -16.78 8.48 23.33
CA GLU A 88 -17.66 7.31 23.48
C GLU A 88 -17.96 6.64 22.13
N THR A 89 -18.11 7.42 21.07
CA THR A 89 -18.32 6.90 19.72
C THR A 89 -17.08 6.14 19.24
N LEU A 90 -15.88 6.68 19.50
CA LEU A 90 -14.61 6.00 19.20
C LEU A 90 -14.49 4.67 19.96
N ARG A 91 -14.89 4.62 21.24
CA ARG A 91 -14.92 3.38 22.04
C ARG A 91 -15.88 2.34 21.48
N GLN A 92 -17.05 2.77 20.99
CA GLN A 92 -18.02 1.86 20.36
C GLN A 92 -17.47 1.27 19.07
N TRP A 93 -16.87 2.08 18.20
CA TRP A 93 -16.20 1.59 17.00
C TRP A 93 -15.06 0.64 17.35
N GLU A 94 -14.21 0.98 18.32
CA GLU A 94 -13.14 0.11 18.76
C GLU A 94 -13.65 -1.25 19.28
N ALA A 95 -14.71 -1.24 20.10
CA ALA A 95 -15.31 -2.45 20.63
C ALA A 95 -15.87 -3.34 19.51
N GLU A 96 -16.57 -2.75 18.54
CA GLU A 96 -17.09 -3.48 17.38
C GLU A 96 -15.97 -4.07 16.53
N GLY A 97 -14.90 -3.31 16.26
CA GLY A 97 -13.76 -3.82 15.51
C GLY A 97 -13.07 -4.99 16.21
N PHE A 98 -12.84 -4.88 17.53
CA PHE A 98 -12.29 -5.98 18.32
C PHE A 98 -13.20 -7.20 18.34
N LEU A 99 -14.53 -7.01 18.38
CA LEU A 99 -15.48 -8.11 18.26
C LEU A 99 -15.30 -8.85 16.92
N GLN A 100 -15.28 -8.12 15.80
CA GLN A 100 -15.11 -8.72 14.47
C GLN A 100 -13.78 -9.45 14.30
N ILE A 101 -12.70 -8.92 14.88
CA ILE A 101 -11.39 -9.59 14.93
C ILE A 101 -11.49 -10.88 15.76
N ALA A 102 -12.10 -10.82 16.94
CA ALA A 102 -12.19 -11.96 17.85
C ALA A 102 -13.01 -13.13 17.27
N VAL A 103 -14.02 -12.84 16.46
CA VAL A 103 -14.81 -13.87 15.75
C VAL A 103 -14.22 -14.28 14.39
N ASN A 104 -12.92 -13.97 14.15
CA ASN A 104 -12.16 -14.36 12.95
C ASN A 104 -12.73 -13.85 11.61
N LYS A 105 -13.43 -12.71 11.63
CA LYS A 105 -14.02 -12.13 10.41
C LYS A 105 -13.13 -11.11 9.69
N VAL A 106 -11.98 -10.77 10.27
CA VAL A 106 -11.08 -9.73 9.74
C VAL A 106 -9.81 -10.37 9.18
N ALA A 107 -9.41 -9.94 7.99
CA ALA A 107 -8.08 -10.18 7.42
C ALA A 107 -7.41 -8.86 7.03
N VAL A 108 -6.09 -8.89 6.88
CA VAL A 108 -5.32 -7.79 6.28
C VAL A 108 -4.78 -8.22 4.93
N LEU A 109 -4.81 -7.30 3.96
CA LEU A 109 -4.26 -7.51 2.63
C LEU A 109 -3.21 -6.46 2.31
N LEU A 110 -1.99 -6.91 2.10
CA LEU A 110 -0.85 -6.06 1.84
C LEU A 110 -0.56 -5.96 0.34
N LEU A 111 -0.44 -4.72 -0.14
CA LEU A 111 0.04 -4.40 -1.48
C LEU A 111 1.58 -4.26 -1.46
N ALA A 112 2.30 -5.34 -1.78
CA ALA A 112 3.76 -5.44 -1.70
C ALA A 112 4.45 -5.77 -3.04
N GLY A 113 3.75 -5.61 -4.18
CA GLY A 113 4.29 -5.95 -5.49
C GLY A 113 5.41 -5.03 -6.03
N GLY A 114 5.68 -3.90 -5.37
CA GLY A 114 6.72 -2.95 -5.77
C GLY A 114 8.11 -3.28 -5.20
N GLN A 115 9.14 -3.18 -6.03
CA GLN A 115 10.54 -3.24 -5.58
C GLN A 115 10.99 -1.93 -4.90
N GLY A 116 12.02 -2.01 -4.05
CA GLY A 116 12.64 -0.86 -3.39
C GLY A 116 13.58 -0.02 -4.27
N THR A 117 13.46 -0.06 -5.60
CA THR A 117 14.45 0.53 -6.51
C THR A 117 14.62 2.05 -6.35
N ARG A 118 13.54 2.79 -6.08
CA ARG A 118 13.59 4.24 -5.77
C ARG A 118 14.34 4.55 -4.46
N LEU A 119 14.46 3.56 -3.57
CA LEU A 119 15.25 3.63 -2.34
C LEU A 119 16.71 3.19 -2.55
N GLY A 120 17.10 2.84 -3.78
CA GLY A 120 18.44 2.39 -4.12
C GLY A 120 18.75 0.94 -3.73
N VAL A 121 17.74 0.12 -3.43
CA VAL A 121 17.93 -1.28 -2.99
C VAL A 121 17.30 -2.29 -3.97
N PRO A 122 17.91 -3.48 -4.14
CA PRO A 122 17.42 -4.48 -5.10
C PRO A 122 16.31 -5.40 -4.54
N TYR A 123 15.96 -5.26 -3.26
CA TYR A 123 15.02 -6.14 -2.57
C TYR A 123 13.63 -5.48 -2.36
N PRO A 124 12.57 -6.28 -2.06
CA PRO A 124 11.24 -5.77 -1.75
C PRO A 124 11.23 -4.74 -0.61
N LYS A 125 10.41 -3.70 -0.74
CA LYS A 125 10.39 -2.58 0.22
C LYS A 125 10.03 -3.01 1.65
N GLY A 126 9.23 -4.05 1.85
CA GLY A 126 8.90 -4.53 3.20
C GLY A 126 10.12 -5.02 4.01
N MET A 127 11.21 -5.40 3.34
CA MET A 127 12.47 -5.80 3.97
C MET A 127 13.33 -4.60 4.41
N TYR A 128 12.90 -3.36 4.13
CA TYR A 128 13.69 -2.18 4.42
C TYR A 128 13.79 -1.94 5.92
N ASN A 129 15.02 -1.69 6.39
CA ASN A 129 15.32 -1.24 7.75
C ASN A 129 15.62 0.26 7.70
N VAL A 130 14.80 1.08 8.37
CA VAL A 130 14.95 2.54 8.37
C VAL A 130 15.95 3.05 9.43
N GLY A 131 16.66 2.15 10.11
CA GLY A 131 17.64 2.50 11.15
C GLY A 131 17.06 2.68 12.55
N LEU A 132 15.96 2.00 12.87
CA LEU A 132 15.42 1.99 14.24
C LEU A 132 16.43 1.37 15.22
N PRO A 133 16.44 1.77 16.51
CA PRO A 133 17.28 1.14 17.54
C PRO A 133 17.21 -0.40 17.58
N SER A 134 16.04 -0.98 17.32
CA SER A 134 15.83 -2.43 17.26
C SER A 134 16.36 -3.10 15.98
N GLY A 135 16.63 -2.32 14.92
CA GLY A 135 16.94 -2.84 13.59
C GLY A 135 15.78 -3.52 12.86
N LYS A 136 14.55 -3.41 13.36
CA LYS A 136 13.36 -4.03 12.74
C LYS A 136 13.08 -3.50 11.34
N THR A 137 12.59 -4.38 10.48
CA THR A 137 12.10 -4.04 9.13
C THR A 137 10.62 -3.67 9.14
N LEU A 138 10.12 -3.10 8.05
CA LEU A 138 8.69 -2.81 7.90
C LEU A 138 7.82 -4.07 8.07
N TYR A 139 8.21 -5.19 7.46
CA TYR A 139 7.49 -6.46 7.61
C TYR A 139 7.42 -6.92 9.07
N GLN A 140 8.53 -6.82 9.82
CA GLN A 140 8.53 -7.24 11.22
C GLN A 140 7.62 -6.35 12.07
N ILE A 141 7.67 -5.03 11.90
CA ILE A 141 6.78 -4.10 12.64
C ILE A 141 5.31 -4.41 12.36
N GLN A 142 4.96 -4.65 11.09
CA GLN A 142 3.60 -5.00 10.68
C GLN A 142 3.17 -6.36 11.26
N ALA A 143 4.03 -7.38 11.23
CA ALA A 143 3.75 -8.70 11.79
C ALA A 143 3.53 -8.67 13.30
N GLU A 144 4.34 -7.89 14.03
CA GLU A 144 4.19 -7.73 15.49
C GLU A 144 2.92 -6.94 15.85
N ARG A 145 2.49 -5.97 15.03
CA ARG A 145 1.20 -5.30 15.20
C ARG A 145 0.02 -6.26 14.97
N ILE A 146 0.10 -7.17 14.00
CA ILE A 146 -0.90 -8.23 13.80
C ILE A 146 -0.97 -9.16 15.01
N GLN A 147 0.18 -9.59 15.54
CA GLN A 147 0.22 -10.39 16.77
C GLN A 147 -0.44 -9.66 17.94
N LYS A 148 -0.10 -8.38 18.14
CA LYS A 148 -0.63 -7.63 19.27
C LYS A 148 -2.14 -7.42 19.17
N VAL A 149 -2.67 -7.08 17.99
CA VAL A 149 -4.13 -6.91 17.85
C VAL A 149 -4.88 -8.23 18.04
N GLN A 150 -4.30 -9.37 17.64
CA GLN A 150 -4.86 -10.69 17.96
C GLN A 150 -4.87 -10.98 19.47
N GLU A 151 -3.77 -10.65 20.17
CA GLU A 151 -3.67 -10.78 21.63
C GLU A 151 -4.75 -9.93 22.32
N LEU A 152 -4.84 -8.64 22.00
CA LEU A 152 -5.82 -7.71 22.57
C LEU A 152 -7.28 -8.15 22.31
N ALA A 153 -7.58 -8.61 21.09
CA ALA A 153 -8.90 -9.11 20.75
C ALA A 153 -9.24 -10.40 21.50
N SER A 154 -8.26 -11.30 21.66
CA SER A 154 -8.42 -12.56 22.39
C SER A 154 -8.63 -12.33 23.89
N GLU A 155 -7.91 -11.38 24.50
CA GLU A 155 -8.10 -11.00 25.90
C GLU A 155 -9.49 -10.42 26.17
N LYS A 156 -9.99 -9.56 25.26
CA LYS A 156 -11.33 -8.94 25.40
C LYS A 156 -12.48 -9.94 25.27
N ASN A 157 -12.32 -10.98 24.47
CA ASN A 157 -13.41 -11.92 24.14
C ASN A 157 -13.20 -13.35 24.69
N GLY A 158 -12.09 -13.61 25.40
CA GLY A 158 -11.79 -14.89 26.02
C GLY A 158 -11.55 -16.05 25.05
N SER A 159 -11.32 -15.77 23.77
CA SER A 159 -11.15 -16.78 22.72
C SER A 159 -9.98 -16.42 21.82
N LYS A 160 -9.14 -17.40 21.50
CA LYS A 160 -8.02 -17.20 20.57
C LYS A 160 -8.56 -16.86 19.18
N CYS A 161 -8.10 -15.73 18.63
CA CYS A 161 -8.45 -15.31 17.27
C CYS A 161 -7.22 -15.24 16.36
N THR A 162 -7.50 -15.14 15.06
CA THR A 162 -6.52 -15.07 13.99
C THR A 162 -6.90 -13.95 13.02
N VAL A 163 -5.91 -13.19 12.58
CA VAL A 163 -6.05 -12.23 11.48
C VAL A 163 -5.18 -12.74 10.32
N PRO A 164 -5.75 -13.39 9.30
CA PRO A 164 -4.99 -13.82 8.14
C PRO A 164 -4.33 -12.64 7.44
N TRP A 165 -3.08 -12.83 7.01
CA TRP A 165 -2.31 -11.83 6.27
C TRP A 165 -2.10 -12.29 4.83
N TYR A 166 -2.85 -11.69 3.92
CA TYR A 166 -2.69 -11.87 2.49
C TYR A 166 -1.66 -10.87 1.98
N ILE A 167 -0.61 -11.33 1.31
CA ILE A 167 0.47 -10.49 0.80
C ILE A 167 0.51 -10.61 -0.71
N MET A 168 0.08 -9.57 -1.40
CA MET A 168 0.16 -9.48 -2.85
C MET A 168 1.56 -9.05 -3.27
N THR A 169 2.27 -9.93 -3.96
CA THR A 169 3.61 -9.70 -4.51
C THR A 169 3.55 -9.57 -6.03
N SER A 170 4.71 -9.39 -6.66
CA SER A 170 4.94 -9.52 -8.09
C SER A 170 5.97 -10.63 -8.35
N GLU A 171 6.15 -11.01 -9.61
CA GLU A 171 7.20 -11.94 -10.05
C GLU A 171 8.58 -11.59 -9.46
N PHE A 172 8.88 -10.29 -9.37
CA PHE A 172 10.16 -9.81 -8.88
C PHE A 172 10.31 -9.81 -7.35
N THR A 173 9.21 -9.99 -6.61
CA THR A 173 9.18 -9.79 -5.15
C THR A 173 8.69 -11.01 -4.37
N LEU A 174 8.03 -11.99 -5.01
CA LEU A 174 7.53 -13.19 -4.35
C LEU A 174 8.65 -13.97 -3.67
N GLN A 175 9.60 -14.51 -4.45
CA GLN A 175 10.64 -15.39 -3.94
C GLN A 175 11.51 -14.72 -2.85
N PRO A 176 11.98 -13.47 -3.00
CA PRO A 176 12.71 -12.78 -1.92
C PRO A 176 11.86 -12.60 -0.66
N THR A 177 10.56 -12.29 -0.80
CA THR A 177 9.64 -12.11 0.34
C THR A 177 9.40 -13.44 1.06
N GLU A 178 9.10 -14.52 0.34
CA GLU A 178 8.91 -15.85 0.93
C GLU A 178 10.16 -16.29 1.70
N LYS A 179 11.34 -16.13 1.09
CA LYS A 179 12.60 -16.47 1.74
C LYS A 179 12.80 -15.66 3.01
N PHE A 180 12.55 -14.35 2.96
CA PHE A 180 12.71 -13.47 4.11
C PHE A 180 11.78 -13.85 5.27
N PHE A 181 10.52 -14.16 5.00
CA PHE A 181 9.59 -14.63 6.03
C PHE A 181 10.01 -15.97 6.63
N LYS A 182 10.43 -16.93 5.79
CA LYS A 182 10.93 -18.25 6.26
C LYS A 182 12.17 -18.10 7.14
N ASP A 183 13.16 -17.32 6.70
CA ASP A 183 14.41 -17.08 7.43
C ASP A 183 14.16 -16.40 8.79
N ASN A 184 13.09 -15.62 8.91
CA ASN A 184 12.70 -14.93 10.16
C ASN A 184 11.56 -15.65 10.92
N SER A 185 11.30 -16.93 10.63
CA SER A 185 10.25 -17.73 11.30
C SER A 185 8.88 -17.02 11.33
N TYR A 186 8.51 -16.37 10.21
CA TYR A 186 7.27 -15.61 10.03
C TYR A 186 7.04 -14.54 11.11
N PHE A 187 8.12 -14.07 11.74
CA PHE A 187 8.11 -13.09 12.83
C PHE A 187 7.24 -13.49 14.03
N GLY A 188 6.97 -14.79 14.21
CA GLY A 188 6.11 -15.32 15.28
C GLY A 188 4.64 -15.57 14.87
N LEU A 189 4.24 -15.19 13.65
CA LEU A 189 2.94 -15.58 13.10
C LEU A 189 2.93 -17.05 12.69
N ASP A 190 1.74 -17.65 12.72
CA ASP A 190 1.55 -19.00 12.17
C ASP A 190 1.70 -18.96 10.63
N PRO A 191 2.62 -19.73 10.03
CA PRO A 191 2.84 -19.75 8.58
C PRO A 191 1.59 -20.04 7.76
N SER A 192 0.64 -20.82 8.31
CA SER A 192 -0.63 -21.13 7.63
C SER A 192 -1.58 -19.94 7.50
N ASN A 193 -1.31 -18.85 8.22
CA ASN A 193 -2.07 -17.60 8.20
C ASN A 193 -1.38 -16.47 7.43
N VAL A 194 -0.22 -16.72 6.83
CA VAL A 194 0.46 -15.79 5.94
C VAL A 194 0.40 -16.35 4.52
N VAL A 195 -0.48 -15.78 3.70
CA VAL A 195 -0.77 -16.26 2.34
C VAL A 195 -0.21 -15.27 1.32
N MET A 196 0.85 -15.67 0.62
CA MET A 196 1.45 -14.87 -0.45
C MET A 196 0.86 -15.27 -1.80
N PHE A 197 0.60 -14.28 -2.66
CA PHE A 197 0.08 -14.52 -4.01
C PHE A 197 0.55 -13.42 -4.96
N GLU A 198 0.64 -13.73 -6.25
CA GLU A 198 1.20 -12.82 -7.24
C GLU A 198 0.10 -12.07 -8.00
N GLN A 199 0.33 -10.77 -8.20
CA GLN A 199 -0.38 -10.00 -9.22
C GLN A 199 0.15 -10.32 -10.62
N ARG A 200 -0.64 -10.00 -11.64
CA ARG A 200 -0.23 -10.24 -13.02
C ARG A 200 0.88 -9.27 -13.44
N MET A 201 1.60 -9.70 -14.45
CA MET A 201 2.58 -8.89 -15.16
C MET A 201 2.04 -8.62 -16.56
N ILE A 202 2.19 -7.39 -17.04
CA ILE A 202 1.82 -6.99 -18.39
C ILE A 202 3.04 -6.45 -19.16
N PRO A 203 3.09 -6.61 -20.48
CA PRO A 203 4.17 -6.06 -21.29
C PRO A 203 4.24 -4.53 -21.22
N ALA A 204 5.45 -3.98 -21.12
CA ALA A 204 5.70 -2.59 -21.43
C ALA A 204 5.60 -2.38 -22.95
N VAL A 205 4.99 -1.28 -23.36
CA VAL A 205 4.64 -1.02 -24.76
C VAL A 205 5.24 0.32 -25.20
N SER A 206 5.79 0.41 -26.39
CA SER A 206 6.24 1.68 -26.98
C SER A 206 5.04 2.58 -27.35
N PHE A 207 5.31 3.84 -27.72
CA PHE A 207 4.25 4.80 -28.05
C PHE A 207 3.42 4.42 -29.29
N ASP A 208 3.94 3.57 -30.17
CA ASP A 208 3.28 3.02 -31.35
C ASP A 208 2.59 1.67 -31.07
N GLY A 209 2.48 1.24 -29.81
CA GLY A 209 1.75 0.03 -29.45
C GLY A 209 2.55 -1.27 -29.60
N LYS A 210 3.89 -1.22 -29.70
CA LYS A 210 4.73 -2.43 -29.81
C LYS A 210 5.26 -2.88 -28.45
N ILE A 211 5.21 -4.17 -28.15
CA ILE A 211 5.83 -4.68 -26.93
C ILE A 211 7.34 -4.46 -26.95
N ILE A 212 7.89 -4.07 -25.82
CA ILE A 212 9.32 -3.79 -25.65
C ILE A 212 10.02 -5.07 -25.23
N LEU A 213 11.12 -5.44 -25.91
CA LEU A 213 12.00 -6.52 -25.49
C LEU A 213 13.08 -5.97 -24.55
N GLU A 214 13.21 -6.52 -23.35
CA GLU A 214 14.32 -6.20 -22.42
C GLU A 214 15.63 -6.83 -22.91
N LYS A 215 15.55 -8.06 -23.44
CA LYS A 215 16.65 -8.84 -24.03
C LYS A 215 16.14 -9.58 -25.26
N LYS A 216 17.06 -10.16 -26.05
CA LYS A 216 16.71 -10.94 -27.26
C LYS A 216 15.68 -12.05 -27.02
N ASN A 217 15.64 -12.60 -25.80
CA ASN A 217 14.76 -13.69 -25.38
C ASN A 217 13.85 -13.32 -24.18
N LYS A 218 13.61 -12.03 -23.90
CA LYS A 218 12.85 -11.59 -22.72
C LYS A 218 12.04 -10.34 -23.01
N ILE A 219 10.75 -10.38 -22.69
CA ILE A 219 9.85 -9.22 -22.76
C ILE A 219 10.11 -8.30 -21.56
N ALA A 220 10.10 -6.99 -21.77
CA ALA A 220 10.08 -6.05 -20.69
C ALA A 220 8.71 -6.07 -20.02
N MET A 221 8.59 -6.77 -18.89
CA MET A 221 7.34 -6.90 -18.13
C MET A 221 7.27 -5.86 -17.00
N ALA A 222 6.06 -5.47 -16.62
CA ALA A 222 5.80 -4.63 -15.46
C ALA A 222 4.54 -5.13 -14.72
N PRO A 223 4.45 -4.93 -13.40
CA PRO A 223 3.21 -5.21 -12.70
C PRO A 223 2.07 -4.32 -13.24
N ASP A 224 0.84 -4.83 -13.26
CA ASP A 224 -0.35 -4.16 -13.79
C ASP A 224 -0.97 -3.11 -12.85
N GLY A 225 -0.17 -2.57 -11.93
CA GLY A 225 -0.59 -1.63 -10.90
C GLY A 225 -1.25 -2.30 -9.69
N ASN A 226 -1.42 -1.56 -8.59
CA ASN A 226 -2.01 -2.12 -7.38
C ASN A 226 -3.51 -2.47 -7.53
N GLY A 227 -4.19 -1.94 -8.55
CA GLY A 227 -5.54 -2.35 -8.96
C GLY A 227 -5.58 -3.68 -9.72
N GLY A 228 -4.43 -4.26 -10.07
CA GLY A 228 -4.31 -5.66 -10.50
C GLY A 228 -4.76 -6.66 -9.42
N LEU A 229 -4.86 -6.18 -8.16
CA LEU A 229 -5.39 -6.90 -7.01
C LEU A 229 -6.62 -7.72 -7.33
N TYR A 230 -7.64 -7.11 -7.93
CA TYR A 230 -8.95 -7.76 -8.08
C TYR A 230 -8.89 -9.00 -8.95
N ARG A 231 -8.04 -8.99 -9.98
CA ARG A 231 -7.82 -10.16 -10.82
C ARG A 231 -6.96 -11.20 -10.11
N ALA A 232 -5.89 -10.74 -9.45
CA ALA A 232 -5.00 -11.58 -8.67
C ALA A 232 -5.74 -12.38 -7.58
N LEU A 233 -6.76 -11.77 -6.96
CA LEU A 233 -7.61 -12.43 -5.96
C LEU A 233 -8.35 -13.64 -6.54
N VAL A 234 -8.83 -13.56 -7.79
CA VAL A 234 -9.56 -14.65 -8.46
C VAL A 234 -8.60 -15.71 -8.98
N ASP A 235 -7.56 -15.30 -9.70
CA ASP A 235 -6.62 -16.22 -10.33
C ASP A 235 -5.93 -17.13 -9.30
N ASN A 236 -5.66 -16.59 -8.10
CA ASN A 236 -5.01 -17.30 -7.00
C ASN A 236 -5.99 -17.90 -5.97
N LYS A 237 -7.30 -17.86 -6.25
CA LYS A 237 -8.36 -18.40 -5.37
C LYS A 237 -8.37 -17.84 -3.94
N ILE A 238 -8.01 -16.56 -3.81
CA ILE A 238 -7.89 -15.88 -2.52
C ILE A 238 -9.27 -15.57 -1.94
N LEU A 239 -10.26 -15.23 -2.78
CA LEU A 239 -11.64 -15.01 -2.33
C LEU A 239 -12.25 -16.28 -1.72
N GLU A 240 -11.95 -17.44 -2.29
CA GLU A 240 -12.36 -18.76 -1.79
C GLU A 240 -11.64 -19.14 -0.50
N ASP A 241 -10.36 -18.76 -0.36
CA ASP A 241 -9.62 -18.91 0.90
C ASP A 241 -10.24 -18.06 2.02
N MET A 242 -10.57 -16.80 1.74
CA MET A 242 -11.26 -15.90 2.66
C MET A 242 -12.62 -16.45 3.07
N GLU A 243 -13.41 -16.95 2.12
CA GLU A 243 -14.71 -17.55 2.40
C GLU A 243 -14.58 -18.79 3.29
N ARG A 244 -13.63 -19.70 2.99
CA ARG A 244 -13.37 -20.89 3.80
C ARG A 244 -12.97 -20.55 5.24
N ARG A 245 -12.26 -19.44 5.44
CA ARG A 245 -11.84 -18.94 6.76
C ARG A 245 -12.92 -18.14 7.49
N GLY A 246 -14.04 -17.83 6.84
CA GLY A 246 -15.10 -16.98 7.41
C GLY A 246 -14.78 -15.49 7.41
N VAL A 247 -13.76 -15.05 6.66
CA VAL A 247 -13.39 -13.64 6.53
C VAL A 247 -14.51 -12.87 5.83
N GLN A 248 -14.94 -11.77 6.45
CA GLN A 248 -15.95 -10.86 5.93
C GLN A 248 -15.38 -9.49 5.59
N TYR A 249 -14.36 -9.04 6.31
CA TYR A 249 -13.81 -7.70 6.24
C TYR A 249 -12.32 -7.74 5.98
N LEU A 250 -11.87 -6.91 5.03
CA LEU A 250 -10.48 -6.81 4.65
C LEU A 250 -10.00 -5.38 4.89
N HIS A 251 -8.90 -5.26 5.62
CA HIS A 251 -8.12 -4.04 5.68
C HIS A 251 -6.98 -4.13 4.65
N VAL A 252 -7.13 -3.44 3.53
CA VAL A 252 -6.14 -3.35 2.45
C VAL A 252 -5.21 -2.16 2.72
N TYR A 253 -3.89 -2.35 2.59
CA TYR A 253 -2.93 -1.27 2.83
C TYR A 253 -1.66 -1.38 2.00
N CYS A 254 -0.90 -0.28 1.88
CA CYS A 254 0.40 -0.26 1.22
C CYS A 254 1.56 -0.53 2.18
N VAL A 255 2.58 -1.28 1.71
CA VAL A 255 3.71 -1.74 2.52
C VAL A 255 4.57 -0.62 3.11
N ASP A 256 4.53 0.58 2.55
CA ASP A 256 5.52 1.61 2.81
C ASP A 256 5.21 2.59 3.95
N ASN A 257 4.06 2.45 4.59
CA ASN A 257 3.73 3.28 5.75
C ASN A 257 4.24 2.63 7.05
N ILE A 258 5.25 3.22 7.68
CA ILE A 258 5.80 2.70 8.95
C ILE A 258 4.82 2.85 10.14
N LEU A 259 3.87 3.80 10.04
CA LEU A 259 2.88 4.09 11.07
C LEU A 259 1.56 3.31 10.89
N VAL A 260 1.48 2.41 9.91
CA VAL A 260 0.23 1.70 9.61
C VAL A 260 -0.33 0.95 10.83
N LYS A 261 -1.56 1.28 11.20
CA LYS A 261 -2.30 0.63 12.29
C LYS A 261 -2.97 -0.66 11.80
N MET A 262 -2.25 -1.77 11.92
CA MET A 262 -2.60 -3.07 11.32
C MET A 262 -3.92 -3.63 11.87
N ALA A 263 -4.88 -3.96 10.99
CA ALA A 263 -6.24 -4.36 11.38
C ALA A 263 -6.87 -3.41 12.43
N ASP A 264 -6.78 -2.10 12.19
CA ASP A 264 -7.26 -1.07 13.12
C ASP A 264 -8.73 -1.30 13.54
N PRO A 265 -9.00 -1.63 14.81
CA PRO A 265 -10.35 -1.92 15.28
C PRO A 265 -11.26 -0.69 15.20
N VAL A 266 -10.74 0.53 15.35
CA VAL A 266 -11.57 1.75 15.26
C VAL A 266 -12.09 1.92 13.83
N PHE A 267 -11.20 1.86 12.84
CA PHE A 267 -11.58 1.98 11.44
C PHE A 267 -12.51 0.85 10.99
N ILE A 268 -12.20 -0.40 11.34
CA ILE A 268 -13.04 -1.56 11.01
C ILE A 268 -14.42 -1.42 11.63
N GLY A 269 -14.51 -1.13 12.93
CA GLY A 269 -15.79 -1.00 13.61
C GLY A 269 -16.61 0.19 13.11
N PHE A 270 -15.98 1.30 12.76
CA PHE A 270 -16.64 2.42 12.08
C PHE A 270 -17.31 1.96 10.77
N CYS A 271 -16.56 1.29 9.89
CA CYS A 271 -17.09 0.79 8.63
C CYS A 271 -18.23 -0.23 8.83
N VAL A 272 -18.07 -1.15 9.78
CA VAL A 272 -19.07 -2.18 10.11
C VAL A 272 -20.35 -1.56 10.66
N MET A 273 -20.25 -0.64 11.63
CA MET A 273 -21.41 0.04 12.22
C MET A 273 -22.13 0.94 11.21
N LYS A 274 -21.40 1.53 10.27
CA LYS A 274 -22.00 2.27 9.14
C LYS A 274 -22.61 1.34 8.10
N GLY A 275 -22.38 0.02 8.15
CA GLY A 275 -22.82 -0.92 7.12
C GLY A 275 -22.17 -0.66 5.77
N ALA A 276 -20.94 -0.14 5.78
CA ALA A 276 -20.19 0.17 4.57
C ALA A 276 -19.69 -1.10 3.88
N ASP A 277 -19.70 -1.11 2.55
CA ASP A 277 -19.09 -2.18 1.76
C ASP A 277 -17.66 -1.82 1.30
N CYS A 278 -17.35 -0.51 1.30
CA CYS A 278 -16.07 0.08 1.00
C CYS A 278 -15.78 1.27 1.96
N GLY A 279 -14.54 1.42 2.40
CA GLY A 279 -14.13 2.60 3.16
C GLY A 279 -12.69 3.02 2.88
N ALA A 280 -12.40 4.30 3.00
CA ALA A 280 -11.05 4.84 2.83
C ALA A 280 -10.60 5.59 4.09
N LYS A 281 -9.46 5.19 4.64
CA LYS A 281 -8.79 5.97 5.68
C LYS A 281 -8.01 7.10 5.01
N VAL A 282 -8.15 8.30 5.56
CA VAL A 282 -7.57 9.53 5.04
C VAL A 282 -6.87 10.31 6.13
N VAL A 283 -5.94 11.17 5.74
CA VAL A 283 -5.38 12.21 6.60
C VAL A 283 -5.73 13.57 6.04
N GLU A 284 -5.78 14.58 6.90
CA GLU A 284 -5.88 15.95 6.43
C GLU A 284 -4.65 16.28 5.55
N LYS A 285 -4.93 16.80 4.35
CA LYS A 285 -3.93 17.28 3.41
C LYS A 285 -3.20 18.47 4.04
N ALA A 286 -1.87 18.38 4.15
CA ALA A 286 -1.06 19.35 4.88
C ALA A 286 -0.96 20.71 4.16
N TYR A 287 -0.98 20.70 2.82
CA TYR A 287 -0.93 21.90 1.98
C TYR A 287 -1.52 21.60 0.58
N PRO A 288 -2.01 22.60 -0.16
CA PRO A 288 -2.67 22.42 -1.46
C PRO A 288 -1.91 21.55 -2.47
N ALA A 289 -0.59 21.70 -2.57
CA ALA A 289 0.25 20.98 -3.53
C ALA A 289 0.80 19.64 -3.01
N GLU A 290 0.33 19.12 -1.87
CA GLU A 290 0.80 17.82 -1.35
C GLU A 290 0.50 16.71 -2.37
N PRO A 291 1.48 15.84 -2.72
CA PRO A 291 1.34 14.81 -3.74
C PRO A 291 0.56 13.59 -3.21
N VAL A 292 -0.68 13.83 -2.80
CA VAL A 292 -1.63 12.83 -2.30
C VAL A 292 -2.95 12.97 -3.07
N GLY A 293 -3.46 11.86 -3.58
CA GLY A 293 -4.79 11.84 -4.18
C GLY A 293 -5.87 12.19 -3.14
N VAL A 294 -6.93 12.87 -3.58
CA VAL A 294 -8.00 13.31 -2.68
C VAL A 294 -9.24 12.44 -2.88
N VAL A 295 -9.77 11.91 -1.77
CA VAL A 295 -11.06 11.24 -1.76
C VAL A 295 -12.15 12.30 -1.89
N CYS A 296 -12.98 12.18 -2.92
CA CYS A 296 -14.05 13.12 -3.24
C CYS A 296 -15.19 12.39 -3.97
N ARG A 297 -16.22 13.15 -4.35
CA ARG A 297 -17.28 12.69 -5.25
C ARG A 297 -17.13 13.40 -6.59
N VAL A 298 -17.39 12.68 -7.67
CA VAL A 298 -17.56 13.25 -9.01
C VAL A 298 -18.80 12.62 -9.62
N ASP A 299 -19.71 13.44 -10.14
CA ASP A 299 -21.00 12.98 -10.68
C ASP A 299 -21.77 12.06 -9.71
N GLY A 300 -21.69 12.41 -8.43
CA GLY A 300 -22.38 11.72 -7.35
C GLY A 300 -21.73 10.41 -6.86
N VAL A 301 -20.67 9.91 -7.52
CA VAL A 301 -19.95 8.68 -7.12
C VAL A 301 -18.63 8.99 -6.42
N TYR A 302 -18.26 8.18 -5.42
CA TYR A 302 -17.01 8.37 -4.68
C TYR A 302 -15.81 7.84 -5.47
N GLN A 303 -14.71 8.59 -5.46
CA GLN A 303 -13.46 8.20 -6.09
C GLN A 303 -12.27 8.92 -5.44
N VAL A 304 -11.06 8.55 -5.86
CA VAL A 304 -9.85 9.32 -5.58
C VAL A 304 -9.46 10.03 -6.87
N VAL A 305 -9.32 11.35 -6.81
CA VAL A 305 -8.72 12.13 -7.89
C VAL A 305 -7.25 12.33 -7.53
N GLU A 306 -6.36 11.87 -8.40
CA GLU A 306 -4.91 11.94 -8.15
C GLU A 306 -4.44 13.39 -8.19
N TYR A 307 -3.40 13.71 -7.41
CA TYR A 307 -2.92 15.09 -7.27
C TYR A 307 -2.47 15.72 -8.60
N SER A 308 -2.06 14.89 -9.57
CA SER A 308 -1.69 15.33 -10.91
C SER A 308 -2.88 15.68 -11.81
N GLU A 309 -4.09 15.26 -11.42
CA GLU A 309 -5.35 15.48 -12.14
C GLU A 309 -6.18 16.63 -11.55
N VAL A 310 -5.73 17.26 -10.45
CA VAL A 310 -6.43 18.38 -9.77
C VAL A 310 -5.78 19.71 -10.13
N LEU A 311 -6.57 20.71 -10.52
CA LEU A 311 -6.09 22.05 -10.80
C LEU A 311 -5.62 22.76 -9.51
N PRO A 312 -4.59 23.63 -9.59
CA PRO A 312 -4.14 24.42 -8.44
C PRO A 312 -5.27 25.20 -7.78
N GLU A 313 -6.16 25.81 -8.56
CA GLU A 313 -7.28 26.59 -8.04
C GLU A 313 -8.25 25.74 -7.22
N THR A 314 -8.52 24.50 -7.65
CA THR A 314 -9.34 23.53 -6.92
C THR A 314 -8.64 23.05 -5.65
N ALA A 315 -7.35 22.74 -5.75
CA ALA A 315 -6.54 22.28 -4.62
C ALA A 315 -6.37 23.35 -3.52
N GLU A 316 -6.44 24.63 -3.88
CA GLU A 316 -6.33 25.77 -2.97
C GLU A 316 -7.66 26.21 -2.34
N GLN A 317 -8.79 25.65 -2.76
CA GLN A 317 -10.11 26.00 -2.22
C GLN A 317 -10.17 25.75 -0.71
N ARG A 318 -10.73 26.73 0.01
CA ARG A 318 -10.86 26.68 1.47
C ARG A 318 -12.30 26.96 1.91
N HIS A 319 -12.71 26.27 2.97
CA HIS A 319 -13.89 26.63 3.74
C HIS A 319 -13.66 27.98 4.47
N PRO A 320 -14.73 28.66 4.94
CA PRO A 320 -14.60 29.92 5.69
C PRO A 320 -13.69 29.83 6.92
N GLY A 321 -13.54 28.64 7.53
CA GLY A 321 -12.63 28.38 8.65
C GLY A 321 -11.15 28.28 8.27
N GLY A 322 -10.80 28.37 6.99
CA GLY A 322 -9.43 28.26 6.47
C GLY A 322 -8.99 26.84 6.14
N GLU A 323 -9.76 25.81 6.52
CA GLU A 323 -9.53 24.41 6.16
C GLU A 323 -9.68 24.20 4.64
N LEU A 324 -8.90 23.29 4.05
CA LEU A 324 -9.04 22.93 2.63
C LEU A 324 -10.38 22.23 2.39
N VAL A 325 -11.07 22.58 1.30
CA VAL A 325 -12.31 21.90 0.88
C VAL A 325 -12.01 20.45 0.51
N TYR A 326 -10.96 20.25 -0.26
CA TYR A 326 -10.48 18.94 -0.71
C TYR A 326 -9.32 18.47 0.17
N SER A 327 -9.64 18.21 1.44
CA SER A 327 -8.65 17.87 2.49
C SER A 327 -8.46 16.38 2.75
N ALA A 328 -9.35 15.51 2.25
CA ALA A 328 -9.33 14.06 2.52
C ALA A 328 -8.24 13.33 1.71
N GLY A 329 -6.97 13.44 2.16
CA GLY A 329 -5.82 12.82 1.51
C GLY A 329 -5.80 11.30 1.68
N ASN A 330 -5.84 10.58 0.56
CA ASN A 330 -5.81 9.12 0.51
C ASN A 330 -4.44 8.58 0.96
N ILE A 331 -4.42 7.79 2.03
CA ILE A 331 -3.19 7.15 2.54
C ILE A 331 -3.05 5.68 2.14
N CYS A 332 -3.82 5.23 1.14
CA CYS A 332 -3.82 3.85 0.65
C CYS A 332 -4.05 2.83 1.78
N ASN A 333 -5.05 3.10 2.63
CA ASN A 333 -5.56 2.23 3.68
C ASN A 333 -7.08 2.14 3.49
N HIS A 334 -7.57 0.97 3.09
CA HIS A 334 -8.94 0.78 2.65
C HIS A 334 -9.61 -0.37 3.40
N PHE A 335 -10.91 -0.25 3.60
CA PHE A 335 -11.77 -1.30 4.09
C PHE A 335 -12.59 -1.82 2.92
N PHE A 336 -12.66 -3.13 2.75
CA PHE A 336 -13.60 -3.76 1.82
C PHE A 336 -14.30 -4.93 2.50
N THR A 337 -15.56 -5.12 2.18
CA THR A 337 -16.21 -6.41 2.44
C THR A 337 -15.76 -7.44 1.40
N ARG A 338 -15.68 -8.71 1.80
CA ARG A 338 -15.41 -9.82 0.86
C ARG A 338 -16.42 -9.83 -0.30
N GLY A 339 -17.69 -9.55 0.01
CA GLY A 339 -18.76 -9.48 -0.98
C GLY A 339 -18.51 -8.39 -2.03
N PHE A 340 -18.08 -7.20 -1.60
CA PHE A 340 -17.71 -6.13 -2.53
C PHE A 340 -16.54 -6.51 -3.43
N LEU A 341 -15.48 -7.10 -2.88
CA LEU A 341 -14.33 -7.58 -3.68
C LEU A 341 -14.73 -8.61 -4.71
N GLN A 342 -15.65 -9.52 -4.35
CA GLN A 342 -16.19 -10.51 -5.27
C GLN A 342 -17.00 -9.86 -6.39
N GLU A 343 -17.85 -8.86 -6.09
CA GLU A 343 -18.59 -8.11 -7.11
C GLU A 343 -17.65 -7.37 -8.06
N VAL A 344 -16.63 -6.68 -7.53
CA VAL A 344 -15.61 -6.01 -8.35
C VAL A 344 -14.91 -6.99 -9.29
N ALA A 345 -14.40 -8.09 -8.74
CA ALA A 345 -13.62 -9.05 -9.51
C ALA A 345 -14.43 -9.77 -10.59
N GLN A 346 -15.74 -9.97 -10.37
CA GLN A 346 -16.61 -10.68 -11.30
C GLN A 346 -17.33 -9.77 -12.31
N LYS A 347 -17.69 -8.54 -11.92
CA LYS A 347 -18.57 -7.67 -12.72
C LYS A 347 -17.90 -6.40 -13.23
N PHE A 348 -17.01 -5.80 -12.43
CA PHE A 348 -16.49 -4.46 -12.69
C PHE A 348 -15.03 -4.44 -13.14
N GLN A 349 -14.34 -5.58 -13.17
CA GLN A 349 -12.92 -5.67 -13.53
C GLN A 349 -12.59 -5.05 -14.90
N VAL A 350 -13.49 -5.19 -15.88
CA VAL A 350 -13.36 -4.64 -17.24
C VAL A 350 -13.65 -3.14 -17.31
N GLN A 351 -14.32 -2.57 -16.30
CA GLN A 351 -14.66 -1.15 -16.22
C GLN A 351 -13.56 -0.33 -15.50
N LEU A 352 -12.60 -1.00 -14.85
CA LEU A 352 -11.51 -0.32 -14.17
C LEU A 352 -10.64 0.48 -15.15
N LYS A 353 -10.53 1.79 -14.89
CA LYS A 353 -9.67 2.72 -15.62
C LYS A 353 -8.24 2.18 -15.63
N GLN A 354 -7.62 2.22 -16.80
CA GLN A 354 -6.17 2.03 -16.92
C GLN A 354 -5.51 3.40 -16.98
N HIS A 355 -4.51 3.58 -16.14
CA HIS A 355 -3.70 4.78 -16.03
C HIS A 355 -2.38 4.59 -16.76
N VAL A 356 -1.90 5.68 -17.38
CA VAL A 356 -0.72 5.66 -18.24
C VAL A 356 0.49 6.17 -17.47
N ALA A 357 1.52 5.35 -17.37
CA ALA A 357 2.80 5.74 -16.81
C ALA A 357 3.87 5.75 -17.91
N ILE A 358 4.28 6.95 -18.34
CA ILE A 358 5.38 7.15 -19.30
C ILE A 358 6.72 6.89 -18.58
N LYS A 359 7.52 5.96 -19.10
CA LYS A 359 8.76 5.49 -18.46
C LYS A 359 9.92 5.35 -19.45
N LYS A 360 11.12 5.34 -18.86
CA LYS A 360 12.37 4.93 -19.49
C LYS A 360 12.53 3.43 -19.27
N VAL A 361 12.21 2.63 -20.28
CA VAL A 361 12.21 1.16 -20.23
C VAL A 361 13.48 0.66 -20.93
N PRO A 362 14.45 0.06 -20.21
CA PRO A 362 15.59 -0.60 -20.84
C PRO A 362 15.14 -1.63 -21.87
N PHE A 363 15.81 -1.65 -23.02
CA PHE A 363 15.39 -2.49 -24.14
C PHE A 363 16.59 -2.99 -24.94
N VAL A 364 16.37 -3.99 -25.79
CA VAL A 364 17.32 -4.40 -26.82
C VAL A 364 16.99 -3.69 -28.15
N ASP A 365 17.99 -3.05 -28.78
CA ASP A 365 17.82 -2.36 -30.07
C ASP A 365 17.66 -3.34 -31.25
N GLU A 366 17.71 -2.87 -32.49
CA GLU A 366 17.55 -3.71 -33.69
C GLU A 366 18.78 -4.58 -33.97
N GLU A 367 19.97 -4.09 -33.59
CA GLU A 367 21.25 -4.78 -33.73
C GLU A 367 21.50 -5.79 -32.61
N GLY A 368 20.69 -5.76 -31.54
CA GLY A 368 20.78 -6.70 -30.44
C GLY A 368 21.56 -6.21 -29.22
N ASN A 369 21.88 -4.91 -29.14
CA ASN A 369 22.55 -4.29 -28.00
C ASN A 369 21.56 -3.88 -26.92
N ILE A 370 21.96 -3.98 -25.65
CA ILE A 370 21.15 -3.52 -24.51
C ILE A 370 21.31 -2.01 -24.35
N VAL A 371 20.20 -1.29 -24.41
CA VAL A 371 20.13 0.17 -24.32
C VAL A 371 19.43 0.60 -23.04
N LYS A 372 20.05 1.52 -22.30
CA LYS A 372 19.41 2.28 -21.22
C LYS A 372 18.97 3.64 -21.75
N PRO A 373 17.67 3.88 -21.94
CA PRO A 373 17.20 5.07 -22.63
C PRO A 373 17.38 6.35 -21.79
N THR A 374 17.78 7.44 -22.45
CA THR A 374 17.95 8.76 -21.83
C THR A 374 16.65 9.59 -21.82
N LYS A 375 15.72 9.28 -22.71
CA LYS A 375 14.36 9.85 -22.81
C LYS A 375 13.31 8.74 -22.64
N PRO A 376 12.07 9.06 -22.19
CA PRO A 376 11.02 8.05 -22.14
C PRO A 376 10.76 7.43 -23.51
N ASN A 377 10.59 6.10 -23.54
CA ASN A 377 10.45 5.29 -24.75
C ASN A 377 9.32 4.26 -24.64
N GLY A 378 8.66 4.18 -23.48
CA GLY A 378 7.61 3.20 -23.24
C GLY A 378 6.54 3.70 -22.28
N ILE A 379 5.42 2.99 -22.35
CA ILE A 379 4.21 3.14 -21.58
C ILE A 379 4.07 1.89 -20.72
N LYS A 380 3.75 2.10 -19.45
CA LYS A 380 3.23 1.07 -18.55
C LYS A 380 1.79 1.43 -18.21
N MET A 381 0.88 0.49 -18.41
CA MET A 381 -0.51 0.67 -17.99
C MET A 381 -0.64 0.14 -16.55
N GLU A 382 -1.30 0.90 -15.69
CA GLU A 382 -1.50 0.53 -14.29
C GLU A 382 -2.97 0.72 -13.93
N LYS A 383 -3.56 -0.21 -13.18
CA LYS A 383 -4.84 0.02 -12.52
C LYS A 383 -4.58 0.51 -11.10
N PHE A 384 -5.44 1.38 -10.58
CA PHE A 384 -5.36 1.81 -9.19
C PHE A 384 -6.37 1.09 -8.31
N VAL A 385 -5.92 0.70 -7.11
CA VAL A 385 -6.73 -0.07 -6.15
C VAL A 385 -7.99 0.71 -5.75
N PHE A 386 -7.94 2.03 -5.69
CA PHE A 386 -9.07 2.86 -5.26
C PHE A 386 -10.07 3.18 -6.39
N ASP A 387 -9.79 2.84 -7.65
CA ASP A 387 -10.72 3.11 -8.77
C ASP A 387 -12.05 2.35 -8.63
N VAL A 388 -12.12 1.39 -7.70
CA VAL A 388 -13.35 0.65 -7.39
C VAL A 388 -14.34 1.43 -6.53
N PHE A 389 -13.94 2.53 -5.89
CA PHE A 389 -14.80 3.24 -4.94
C PHE A 389 -16.14 3.65 -5.59
N GLN A 390 -16.11 3.94 -6.88
CA GLN A 390 -17.30 4.29 -7.67
C GLN A 390 -18.35 3.17 -7.74
N PHE A 391 -17.96 1.91 -7.50
CA PHE A 391 -18.85 0.75 -7.52
C PHE A 391 -19.45 0.42 -6.14
N SER A 392 -19.02 1.11 -5.09
CA SER A 392 -19.51 0.89 -3.72
C SER A 392 -20.98 1.28 -3.59
N LYS A 393 -21.77 0.43 -2.92
CA LYS A 393 -23.15 0.74 -2.55
C LYS A 393 -23.22 1.68 -1.35
N LYS A 394 -22.25 1.59 -0.45
CA LYS A 394 -22.14 2.45 0.72
C LYS A 394 -20.68 2.69 1.09
N PHE A 395 -20.14 3.80 0.59
CA PHE A 395 -18.78 4.25 0.84
C PHE A 395 -18.71 5.10 2.12
N VAL A 396 -17.61 5.00 2.86
CA VAL A 396 -17.30 5.91 3.97
C VAL A 396 -15.82 6.34 3.97
N ALA A 397 -15.53 7.54 4.42
CA ALA A 397 -14.18 8.01 4.70
C ALA A 397 -13.90 8.02 6.21
N PHE A 398 -12.65 7.81 6.62
CA PHE A 398 -12.25 7.85 8.02
C PHE A 398 -10.97 8.66 8.21
N GLU A 399 -11.09 9.85 8.77
CA GLU A 399 -10.00 10.78 9.03
C GLU A 399 -9.20 10.38 10.28
N VAL A 400 -7.89 10.28 10.14
CA VAL A 400 -6.95 9.96 11.22
C VAL A 400 -5.85 11.01 11.35
N ARG A 401 -5.12 10.97 12.46
CA ARG A 401 -3.96 11.83 12.68
C ARG A 401 -2.76 11.34 11.87
N ARG A 402 -2.21 12.21 11.03
CA ARG A 402 -1.03 11.90 10.21
C ARG A 402 0.15 11.46 11.06
N GLU A 403 0.43 12.21 12.12
CA GLU A 403 1.55 11.96 13.02
C GLU A 403 1.45 10.64 13.77
N ASP A 404 0.28 10.00 13.78
CA ASP A 404 0.06 8.70 14.40
C ASP A 404 -0.08 7.57 13.38
N GLU A 405 -0.63 7.83 12.19
CA GLU A 405 -1.01 6.76 11.26
C GLU A 405 -0.43 6.87 9.85
N PHE A 406 0.33 7.93 9.50
CA PHE A 406 0.86 8.08 8.15
C PHE A 406 2.26 8.71 8.10
N SER A 407 3.25 7.88 7.77
CA SER A 407 4.60 8.32 7.39
C SER A 407 5.16 7.35 6.35
N PRO A 408 5.00 7.64 5.04
CA PRO A 408 5.37 6.72 3.98
C PRO A 408 6.89 6.74 3.71
N LEU A 409 7.41 5.62 3.20
CA LEU A 409 8.77 5.47 2.71
C LEU A 409 8.77 5.39 1.18
N LYS A 410 8.98 6.52 0.49
CA LYS A 410 8.93 6.62 -0.98
C LYS A 410 10.29 6.92 -1.60
N ASN A 411 11.13 7.70 -0.93
CA ASN A 411 12.38 8.26 -1.46
C ASN A 411 13.60 7.75 -0.69
N ALA A 412 14.77 7.70 -1.33
CA ALA A 412 16.04 7.54 -0.62
C ALA A 412 16.37 8.80 0.21
N ASP A 413 17.24 8.67 1.21
CA ASP A 413 17.76 9.84 1.93
C ASP A 413 18.50 10.80 0.99
N GLY A 414 18.38 12.10 1.26
CA GLY A 414 18.78 13.20 0.37
C GLY A 414 17.60 13.88 -0.34
N ALA A 415 16.45 13.22 -0.42
CA ALA A 415 15.18 13.87 -0.78
C ALA A 415 14.59 14.63 0.43
N PRO A 416 13.71 15.64 0.21
CA PRO A 416 13.18 16.46 1.29
C PRO A 416 12.18 15.74 2.20
N VAL A 417 11.41 14.77 1.69
CA VAL A 417 10.31 14.10 2.40
C VAL A 417 10.22 12.61 2.05
N ASP A 418 9.49 11.85 2.86
CA ASP A 418 9.17 10.42 2.67
C ASP A 418 10.41 9.52 2.51
N THR A 419 11.47 9.82 3.26
CA THR A 419 12.75 9.10 3.30
C THR A 419 12.86 8.15 4.49
N PRO A 420 13.85 7.24 4.55
CA PRO A 420 14.14 6.45 5.74
C PRO A 420 14.27 7.31 7.00
N THR A 421 14.95 8.45 6.91
CA THR A 421 15.10 9.40 8.02
C THR A 421 13.75 9.92 8.52
N THR A 422 12.86 10.37 7.62
CA THR A 422 11.54 10.88 8.01
C THR A 422 10.66 9.79 8.61
N ALA A 423 10.65 8.58 8.03
CA ALA A 423 9.89 7.44 8.54
C ALA A 423 10.35 7.03 9.95
N ARG A 424 11.68 6.90 10.14
CA ARG A 424 12.30 6.62 11.44
C ARG A 424 11.91 7.67 12.47
N ARG A 425 12.03 8.95 12.13
CA ARG A 425 11.68 10.08 13.00
C ARG A 425 10.22 10.03 13.43
N SER A 426 9.29 9.85 12.49
CA SER A 426 7.86 9.81 12.80
C SER A 426 7.51 8.71 13.81
N LEU A 427 8.04 7.50 13.63
CA LEU A 427 7.79 6.39 14.57
C LEU A 427 8.39 6.66 15.96
N LEU A 428 9.63 7.16 16.03
CA LEU A 428 10.28 7.48 17.30
C LEU A 428 9.58 8.66 18.02
N SER A 429 9.10 9.65 17.27
CA SER A 429 8.31 10.76 17.82
C SER A 429 6.98 10.28 18.38
N GLN A 430 6.29 9.36 17.68
CA GLN A 430 5.09 8.72 18.20
C GLN A 430 5.37 7.99 19.52
N HIS A 431 6.38 7.13 19.55
CA HIS A 431 6.75 6.37 20.75
C HIS A 431 7.19 7.27 21.92
N TYR A 432 7.91 8.36 21.64
CA TYR A 432 8.23 9.37 22.64
C TYR A 432 6.95 10.00 23.22
N ARG A 433 5.99 10.39 22.38
CA ARG A 433 4.70 10.94 22.86
C ARG A 433 3.96 9.94 23.75
N TRP A 434 3.87 8.68 23.32
CA TRP A 434 3.24 7.63 24.12
C TRP A 434 3.92 7.41 25.47
N ALA A 435 5.25 7.36 25.50
CA ALA A 435 6.01 7.20 26.74
C ALA A 435 5.79 8.36 27.72
N VAL A 436 5.84 9.61 27.22
CA VAL A 436 5.58 10.80 28.04
C VAL A 436 4.14 10.80 28.56
N GLN A 437 3.15 10.50 27.71
CA GLN A 437 1.74 10.43 28.09
C GLN A 437 1.48 9.34 29.15
N ALA A 438 2.22 8.23 29.08
CA ALA A 438 2.19 7.16 30.08
C ALA A 438 2.92 7.51 31.40
N GLY A 439 3.53 8.70 31.48
CA GLY A 439 4.19 9.22 32.67
C GLY A 439 5.69 8.93 32.79
N ALA A 440 6.38 8.60 31.69
CA ALA A 440 7.83 8.50 31.67
C ALA A 440 8.50 9.89 31.73
N ASN A 441 9.65 9.95 32.39
CA ASN A 441 10.56 11.08 32.32
C ASN A 441 11.80 10.68 31.50
N PHE A 442 12.33 11.60 30.69
CA PHE A 442 13.58 11.38 29.98
C PHE A 442 14.70 12.18 30.62
N LEU A 443 15.90 11.60 30.67
CA LEU A 443 17.11 12.25 31.17
C LEU A 443 18.11 12.48 30.03
N ASP A 444 18.84 13.60 30.10
CA ASP A 444 19.98 13.86 29.22
C ASP A 444 21.22 13.04 29.63
N ASP A 445 22.33 13.20 28.90
CA ASP A 445 23.58 12.48 29.15
C ASP A 445 24.20 12.79 30.53
N GLN A 446 23.84 13.93 31.13
CA GLN A 446 24.29 14.36 32.46
C GLN A 446 23.33 13.90 33.57
N GLY A 447 22.21 13.26 33.21
CA GLY A 447 21.19 12.79 34.14
C GLY A 447 20.16 13.86 34.53
N ASN A 448 20.14 15.01 33.86
CA ASN A 448 19.14 16.05 34.11
C ASN A 448 17.82 15.75 33.38
N PRO A 449 16.65 16.08 33.94
CA PRO A 449 15.38 15.92 33.25
C PRO A 449 15.27 16.74 31.96
N ILE A 450 14.87 16.07 30.89
CA ILE A 450 14.51 16.71 29.61
C ILE A 450 13.07 17.20 29.72
N VAL A 451 12.83 18.48 29.42
CA VAL A 451 11.49 19.07 29.42
C VAL A 451 10.63 18.38 28.35
N PRO A 452 9.48 17.78 28.73
CA PRO A 452 8.63 17.09 27.76
C PRO A 452 8.09 18.03 26.67
N LYS A 453 8.19 17.60 25.41
CA LYS A 453 7.61 18.32 24.26
C LYS A 453 6.76 17.38 23.41
N LEU A 454 5.45 17.40 23.61
CA LEU A 454 4.50 16.56 22.87
C LEU A 454 4.27 17.02 21.42
N ARG A 455 4.60 18.28 21.11
CA ARG A 455 4.56 18.80 19.74
C ARG A 455 5.97 19.19 19.34
N THR A 456 6.49 18.53 18.31
CA THR A 456 7.72 18.89 17.62
C THR A 456 7.36 19.46 16.25
N ALA A 457 8.23 20.29 15.68
CA ALA A 457 8.12 20.62 14.26
C ALA A 457 8.19 19.31 13.45
N GLN A 458 7.52 19.25 12.29
CA GLN A 458 7.47 18.04 11.44
C GLN A 458 8.87 17.48 11.11
N ASP A 459 9.87 18.34 11.02
CA ASP A 459 11.25 17.96 10.68
C ASP A 459 12.19 17.82 11.88
N ALA A 460 11.71 18.03 13.10
CA ALA A 460 12.53 17.95 14.30
C ALA A 460 12.50 16.55 14.90
N ASP A 461 13.69 16.03 15.24
CA ASP A 461 13.82 14.79 16.00
C ASP A 461 13.17 14.94 17.39
N PRO A 462 12.64 13.84 17.97
CA PRO A 462 12.08 13.89 19.31
C PRO A 462 13.16 14.26 20.33
N PRO A 463 12.79 14.91 21.46
CA PRO A 463 13.76 15.31 22.49
C PRO A 463 14.59 14.15 23.07
N ALA A 464 14.06 12.94 23.01
CA ALA A 464 14.75 11.72 23.38
C ALA A 464 14.29 10.56 22.46
N VAL A 465 15.20 9.63 22.18
CA VAL A 465 14.87 8.44 21.39
C VAL A 465 14.28 7.37 22.31
N CYS A 466 13.05 6.97 22.00
CA CYS A 466 12.38 5.84 22.61
C CYS A 466 11.76 4.98 21.52
N GLU A 467 12.05 3.68 21.52
CA GLU A 467 11.38 2.72 20.66
C GLU A 467 10.55 1.74 21.49
N ILE A 468 9.25 1.67 21.21
CA ILE A 468 8.32 0.75 21.85
C ILE A 468 7.98 -0.36 20.87
N SER A 469 8.22 -1.61 21.26
CA SER A 469 7.85 -2.77 20.45
C SER A 469 6.32 -2.87 20.32
N PRO A 470 5.76 -3.12 19.11
CA PRO A 470 4.33 -3.36 18.94
C PRO A 470 3.77 -4.47 19.85
N LEU A 471 4.60 -5.46 20.24
CA LEU A 471 4.19 -6.52 21.18
C LEU A 471 3.94 -5.99 22.61
N VAL A 472 4.52 -4.85 22.97
CA VAL A 472 4.28 -4.19 24.26
C VAL A 472 3.01 -3.36 24.20
N SER A 473 2.90 -2.53 23.17
CA SER A 473 1.78 -1.62 22.96
C SER A 473 1.51 -1.52 21.47
N TYR A 474 0.28 -1.85 21.07
CA TYR A 474 -0.16 -1.82 19.69
C TYR A 474 -0.23 -0.39 19.17
N PHE A 475 -0.82 0.50 19.97
CA PHE A 475 -1.06 1.89 19.59
C PHE A 475 -1.08 2.87 20.78
N GLY A 476 -0.22 2.63 21.78
CA GLY A 476 -0.01 3.50 22.94
C GLY A 476 -0.69 3.02 24.24
N GLU A 477 -1.56 2.00 24.17
CA GLU A 477 -2.24 1.45 25.33
C GLU A 477 -1.31 0.63 26.26
N GLY A 478 -1.63 0.56 27.55
CA GLY A 478 -1.01 -0.35 28.51
C GLY A 478 0.37 0.09 29.04
N LEU A 479 0.90 1.22 28.55
CA LEU A 479 2.24 1.69 28.87
C LEU A 479 2.38 2.25 30.29
N GLU A 480 1.29 2.72 30.92
CA GLU A 480 1.31 3.28 32.27
C GLU A 480 1.82 2.27 33.30
N LYS A 481 1.54 0.97 33.09
CA LYS A 481 2.01 -0.10 33.98
C LYS A 481 3.53 -0.26 33.96
N LEU A 482 4.19 0.12 32.86
CA LEU A 482 5.62 -0.06 32.63
C LEU A 482 6.42 1.23 32.86
N LEU A 483 5.84 2.36 32.47
CA LEU A 483 6.58 3.62 32.29
C LEU A 483 6.25 4.71 33.31
N LYS A 484 5.16 4.57 34.07
CA LYS A 484 4.74 5.58 35.04
C LYS A 484 5.86 5.89 36.03
N GLN A 485 6.26 7.17 36.09
CA GLN A 485 7.33 7.71 36.93
C GLN A 485 8.72 7.07 36.70
N ARG A 486 8.93 6.37 35.59
CA ARG A 486 10.26 5.86 35.23
C ARG A 486 11.10 6.95 34.60
N ASN A 487 12.38 6.97 34.96
CA ASN A 487 13.40 7.79 34.30
C ASN A 487 14.10 6.94 33.21
N LEU A 488 14.01 7.39 31.96
CA LEU A 488 14.58 6.74 30.78
C LEU A 488 15.78 7.53 30.27
N LYS A 489 16.81 6.84 29.79
CA LYS A 489 17.95 7.44 29.09
C LYS A 489 17.82 7.18 27.59
N SER A 490 18.15 8.18 26.77
CA SER A 490 18.12 8.06 25.31
C SER A 490 19.39 7.35 24.80
N PRO A 491 19.32 6.35 23.90
CA PRO A 491 18.10 5.73 23.37
C PRO A 491 17.55 4.62 24.28
N ALA A 492 16.24 4.64 24.53
CA ALA A 492 15.52 3.62 25.28
C ALA A 492 14.78 2.66 24.34
N ILE A 493 14.83 1.36 24.63
CA ILE A 493 14.04 0.34 23.93
C ILE A 493 13.13 -0.36 24.95
N VAL A 494 11.83 -0.34 24.70
CA VAL A 494 10.81 -1.03 25.49
C VAL A 494 10.36 -2.28 24.72
N ASN A 495 10.78 -3.46 25.19
CA ASN A 495 10.44 -4.73 24.58
C ASN A 495 10.08 -5.78 25.65
N GLY A 496 8.88 -6.35 25.57
CA GLY A 496 8.32 -7.20 26.63
C GLY A 496 8.27 -6.48 27.99
N SER A 497 8.64 -7.20 29.06
CA SER A 497 8.76 -6.66 30.42
C SER A 497 10.08 -5.91 30.70
N PHE A 498 10.96 -5.78 29.71
CA PHE A 498 12.30 -5.23 29.88
C PHE A 498 12.42 -3.88 29.18
N VAL A 499 12.83 -2.87 29.95
CA VAL A 499 13.31 -1.59 29.42
C VAL A 499 14.83 -1.69 29.35
N LYS A 500 15.38 -1.73 28.14
CA LYS A 500 16.83 -1.69 27.95
C LYS A 500 17.24 -0.25 27.67
N ASN A 501 18.07 0.30 28.54
CA ASN A 501 18.85 1.49 28.20
C ASN A 501 20.02 0.99 27.35
N SER A 502 20.15 1.52 26.14
CA SER A 502 21.23 1.14 25.22
C SER A 502 22.55 1.75 25.65
#